data_AF-A0A3C2BBJ4-F1
#
_entry.id   AF-A0A3C2BBJ4-F1
#
_cell.length_a   1.000
_cell.length_b   1.000
_cell.length_c   1.000
_cell.angle_alpha   90.00
_cell.angle_beta   90.00
_cell.angle_gamma   90.00
#
_symmetry.space_group_name_H-M   'P 1'
#
loop_
_entity.id
_entity.type
_entity.pdbx_description
1 polymer ?
#
loop_
_entity_poly.entity_id
_entity_poly.type
_entity_poly.pdbx_seq_one_letter_code
_entity_poly.pdbx_strand_id
1 'polypeptide(L)'
;MLKDNYEFVNDLASQVQKAIDSKAKIQLNPQKAIYPIERINQVINAISDVKAEWETIQRRLDSPVCTVTESFYDDYVKENAKFRNDSGLNCYITRTASANCCKWCSSLAGRYAYSDVPPDIYRRHDNCTCTVTFENGKTRQDVWSKKTWEVKETPKESYKPKKFSNEQAKAVQQENLQYKGIDNSKKFSLTNFLNDDKIIDKEASFKERLAKGKINTTIEKSQQQKHQATKAWKNQVKQAVLSGYKQTPKSLLDKNINPQEFVDKYAGTGIIQFVKNNAVVHEYISVPNTVGRTFDKQIKKYVKTNVIQIKYTENGIHIFPTKRSENK
;
A
#
# COMPACT_ATOMS: atom_id res chain seq x y z
N MET A 1 -1.30 13.01 4.01
CA MET A 1 -0.69 12.30 5.15
C MET A 1 -1.56 11.14 5.65
N LEU A 2 -2.70 11.34 6.33
CA LEU A 2 -3.52 10.21 6.82
C LEU A 2 -4.10 9.33 5.71
N LYS A 3 -4.43 9.91 4.55
CA LYS A 3 -4.81 9.14 3.36
C LYS A 3 -3.67 8.26 2.85
N ASP A 4 -2.47 8.80 2.80
CA ASP A 4 -1.27 8.09 2.34
C ASP A 4 -0.90 6.97 3.32
N ASN A 5 -1.02 7.21 4.63
CA ASN A 5 -0.86 6.20 5.68
C ASN A 5 -1.88 5.07 5.52
N TYR A 6 -3.14 5.39 5.24
CA TYR A 6 -4.18 4.41 5.00
C TYR A 6 -3.86 3.54 3.77
N GLU A 7 -3.48 4.16 2.65
CA GLU A 7 -3.11 3.46 1.42
C GLU A 7 -1.91 2.53 1.67
N PHE A 8 -0.86 3.04 2.32
CA PHE A 8 0.34 2.30 2.67
C PHE A 8 0.05 1.08 3.55
N VAL A 9 -0.68 1.26 4.66
CA VAL A 9 -1.00 0.17 5.60
C VAL A 9 -1.84 -0.91 4.93
N ASN A 10 -2.88 -0.53 4.18
CA ASN A 10 -3.75 -1.49 3.49
C ASN A 10 -3.02 -2.24 2.37
N ASP A 11 -2.14 -1.55 1.62
CA ASP A 11 -1.36 -2.18 0.56
C ASP A 11 -0.32 -3.15 1.11
N LEU A 12 0.37 -2.76 2.18
CA LEU A 12 1.33 -3.62 2.87
C LEU A 12 0.63 -4.87 3.42
N ALA A 13 -0.47 -4.69 4.16
CA ALA A 13 -1.23 -5.79 4.74
C ALA A 13 -1.82 -6.72 3.65
N SER A 14 -2.28 -6.15 2.52
CA SER A 14 -2.74 -6.92 1.35
C SER A 14 -1.65 -7.79 0.76
N GLN A 15 -0.43 -7.27 0.62
CA GLN A 15 0.70 -8.01 0.08
C GLN A 15 1.14 -9.15 1.01
N VAL A 16 1.24 -8.86 2.31
CA VAL A 16 1.57 -9.88 3.33
C VAL A 16 0.52 -10.99 3.30
N GLN A 17 -0.77 -10.64 3.28
CA GLN A 17 -1.85 -11.62 3.24
C GLN A 17 -1.82 -12.44 1.94
N LYS A 18 -1.57 -11.83 0.78
CA LYS A 18 -1.39 -12.56 -0.50
C LYS A 18 -0.24 -13.57 -0.42
N ALA A 19 0.87 -13.21 0.22
CA ALA A 19 2.00 -14.11 0.38
C ALA A 19 1.64 -15.31 1.28
N ILE A 20 0.93 -15.06 2.38
CA ILE A 20 0.42 -16.10 3.29
C ILE A 20 -0.58 -17.02 2.55
N ASP A 21 -1.53 -16.42 1.83
CA ASP A 21 -2.59 -17.13 1.11
C ASP A 21 -2.00 -18.00 -0.01
N SER A 22 -1.04 -17.47 -0.77
CA SER A 22 -0.31 -18.23 -1.80
C SER A 22 0.41 -19.45 -1.21
N LYS A 23 1.10 -19.29 -0.07
CA LYS A 23 1.75 -20.38 0.65
C LYS A 23 0.74 -21.43 1.15
N ALA A 24 -0.43 -20.98 1.59
CA ALA A 24 -1.55 -21.84 2.01
C ALA A 24 -2.40 -22.34 0.82
N LYS A 25 -2.00 -22.06 -0.43
CA LYS A 25 -2.74 -22.36 -1.68
C LYS A 25 -4.17 -21.80 -1.70
N ILE A 26 -4.48 -20.79 -0.89
CA ILE A 26 -5.80 -20.14 -0.80
C ILE A 26 -5.91 -19.18 -1.99
N GLN A 27 -6.89 -19.39 -2.87
CA GLN A 27 -7.13 -18.57 -4.06
C GLN A 27 -8.13 -17.45 -3.76
N LEU A 28 -7.94 -16.75 -2.63
CA LEU A 28 -8.74 -15.59 -2.27
C LEU A 28 -7.87 -14.34 -2.34
N ASN A 29 -8.42 -13.29 -2.93
CA ASN A 29 -7.78 -11.99 -2.93
C ASN A 29 -8.14 -11.25 -1.62
N PRO A 30 -7.16 -10.69 -0.90
CA PRO A 30 -7.45 -9.85 0.24
C PRO A 30 -8.20 -8.57 -0.18
N GLN A 31 -9.11 -8.13 0.68
CA GLN A 31 -9.89 -6.92 0.49
C GLN A 31 -9.21 -5.75 1.20
N LYS A 32 -9.22 -4.55 0.61
CA LYS A 32 -8.84 -3.36 1.38
C LYS A 32 -10.01 -2.97 2.28
N ALA A 33 -9.72 -2.41 3.45
CA ALA A 33 -10.77 -1.80 4.27
C ALA A 33 -11.41 -0.61 3.55
N ILE A 34 -12.52 -0.10 4.06
CA ILE A 34 -13.10 1.17 3.58
C ILE A 34 -12.35 2.32 4.26
N TYR A 35 -12.08 3.40 3.51
CA TYR A 35 -11.45 4.60 4.06
C TYR A 35 -12.34 5.27 5.12
N PRO A 36 -11.90 5.38 6.39
CA PRO A 36 -12.75 5.78 7.50
C PRO A 36 -12.82 7.31 7.64
N ILE A 37 -13.50 7.97 6.69
CA ILE A 37 -13.55 9.44 6.58
C ILE A 37 -14.06 10.12 7.86
N GLU A 38 -15.05 9.53 8.53
CA GLU A 38 -15.60 10.06 9.79
C GLU A 38 -14.57 10.12 10.91
N ARG A 39 -13.74 9.08 11.06
CA ARG A 39 -12.68 9.02 12.08
C ARG A 39 -11.61 10.08 11.84
N ILE A 40 -11.32 10.36 10.57
CA ILE A 40 -10.37 11.41 10.17
C ILE A 40 -10.95 12.80 10.43
N ASN A 41 -12.23 13.02 10.10
CA ASN A 41 -12.92 14.27 10.39
C ASN A 41 -12.94 14.57 11.90
N GLN A 42 -13.06 13.56 12.76
CA GLN A 42 -12.97 13.73 14.20
C GLN A 42 -11.59 14.27 14.65
N VAL A 43 -10.50 13.77 14.08
CA VAL A 43 -9.15 14.28 14.36
C VAL A 43 -9.01 15.73 13.86
N ILE A 44 -9.53 16.03 12.67
CA ILE A 44 -9.49 17.38 12.09
C ILE A 44 -10.26 18.37 12.97
N ASN A 45 -11.50 18.04 13.32
CA ASN A 45 -12.38 18.90 14.11
C ASN A 45 -11.81 19.15 15.51
N ALA A 46 -11.12 18.18 16.12
CA ALA A 46 -10.49 18.33 17.43
C ALA A 46 -9.40 19.43 17.47
N ILE A 47 -8.94 19.90 16.30
CA ILE A 47 -7.85 20.88 16.17
C ILE A 47 -8.37 22.20 15.58
N SER A 48 -9.47 22.16 14.82
CA SER A 48 -10.08 23.34 14.19
C SER A 48 -10.48 24.42 15.19
N ASP A 49 -10.79 24.07 16.44
CA ASP A 49 -11.22 25.01 17.49
C ASP A 49 -10.08 25.53 18.37
N VAL A 50 -8.84 25.10 18.12
CA VAL A 50 -7.69 25.43 18.97
C VAL A 50 -7.00 26.69 18.45
N LYS A 51 -7.29 27.84 19.07
CA LYS A 51 -6.42 29.03 18.98
C LYS A 51 -5.12 28.79 19.77
N ALA A 52 -4.23 27.95 19.26
CA ALA A 52 -2.92 27.72 19.85
C ALA A 52 -1.80 27.83 18.81
N GLU A 53 -0.60 28.08 19.32
CA GLU A 53 0.62 28.07 18.53
C GLU A 53 0.86 26.71 17.85
N TRP A 54 1.48 26.75 16.67
CA TRP A 54 1.73 25.58 15.82
C TRP A 54 2.39 24.40 16.57
N GLU A 55 3.34 24.69 17.47
CA GLU A 55 4.03 23.67 18.26
C GLU A 55 3.08 22.91 19.21
N THR A 56 2.10 23.62 19.79
CA THR A 56 1.07 23.02 20.62
C THR A 56 0.10 22.17 19.79
N ILE A 57 -0.20 22.60 18.57
CA ILE A 57 -1.02 21.85 17.61
C ILE A 57 -0.29 20.56 17.20
N GLN A 58 1.00 20.64 16.88
CA GLN A 58 1.81 19.49 16.48
C GLN A 58 1.90 18.43 17.60
N ARG A 59 2.14 18.84 18.85
CA ARG A 59 2.17 17.92 20.00
C ARG A 59 0.81 17.25 20.24
N ARG A 60 -0.29 17.97 20.01
CA ARG A 60 -1.66 17.43 20.16
C ARG A 60 -2.04 16.48 19.03
N LEU A 61 -1.39 16.59 17.87
CA LEU A 61 -1.67 15.80 16.68
C LEU A 61 -1.01 14.42 16.67
N ASP A 62 0.15 14.28 17.32
CA ASP A 62 0.98 13.08 17.21
C ASP A 62 0.25 11.79 17.63
N SER A 63 -0.34 11.78 18.83
CA SER A 63 -1.06 10.61 19.35
C SER A 63 -2.33 10.29 18.54
N PRO A 64 -3.23 11.25 18.21
CA PRO A 64 -4.38 10.98 17.35
C PRO A 64 -4.02 10.44 15.96
N VAL A 65 -2.97 10.99 15.33
CA VAL A 65 -2.51 10.52 14.01
C VAL A 65 -1.97 9.09 14.10
N CYS A 66 -1.20 8.76 15.14
CA CYS A 66 -0.72 7.40 15.39
C CYS A 66 -1.88 6.43 15.60
N THR A 67 -2.81 6.76 16.50
CA THR A 67 -4.00 5.94 16.80
C THR A 67 -4.86 5.70 15.54
N VAL A 68 -5.10 6.74 14.73
CA VAL A 68 -5.84 6.58 13.47
C VAL A 68 -5.06 5.73 12.47
N THR A 69 -3.75 5.89 12.39
CA THR A 69 -2.92 5.07 11.48
C THR A 69 -2.95 3.59 11.86
N GLU A 70 -2.86 3.26 13.16
CA GLU A 70 -2.99 1.88 13.65
C GLU A 70 -4.37 1.30 13.36
N SER A 71 -5.43 2.10 13.50
CA SER A 71 -6.80 1.65 13.24
C SER A 71 -7.04 1.19 11.79
N PHE A 72 -6.25 1.69 10.82
CA PHE A 72 -6.34 1.23 9.43
C PHE A 72 -5.98 -0.24 9.28
N TYR A 73 -5.03 -0.73 10.07
CA TYR A 73 -4.67 -2.15 10.10
C TYR A 73 -5.78 -2.99 10.73
N ASP A 74 -6.38 -2.53 11.83
CA ASP A 74 -7.48 -3.24 12.47
C ASP A 74 -8.70 -3.34 11.56
N ASP A 75 -9.05 -2.25 10.87
CA ASP A 75 -10.14 -2.24 9.88
C ASP A 75 -9.85 -3.22 8.73
N TYR A 76 -8.60 -3.29 8.27
CA TYR A 76 -8.17 -4.28 7.28
C TYR A 76 -8.35 -5.71 7.79
N VAL A 77 -7.90 -6.00 9.03
CA VAL A 77 -8.05 -7.32 9.64
C VAL A 77 -9.53 -7.68 9.78
N LYS A 78 -10.37 -6.73 10.20
CA LYS A 78 -11.82 -6.92 10.34
C LYS A 78 -12.49 -7.26 9.01
N GLU A 79 -12.22 -6.49 7.96
CA GLU A 79 -12.82 -6.70 6.64
C GLU A 79 -12.38 -8.04 6.04
N ASN A 80 -11.10 -8.38 6.17
CA ASN A 80 -10.56 -9.61 5.63
C ASN A 80 -10.99 -10.85 6.42
N ALA A 81 -11.20 -10.72 7.72
CA ALA A 81 -11.76 -11.77 8.54
C ALA A 81 -13.23 -12.02 8.20
N LYS A 82 -14.01 -10.95 8.00
CA LYS A 82 -15.40 -11.04 7.53
C LYS A 82 -15.49 -11.73 6.19
N PHE A 83 -14.80 -11.20 5.19
CA PHE A 83 -14.81 -11.71 3.82
C PHE A 83 -14.43 -13.19 3.76
N ARG A 84 -13.41 -13.60 4.53
CA ARG A 84 -12.95 -14.99 4.55
C ARG A 84 -13.95 -15.91 5.27
N ASN A 85 -14.53 -15.46 6.38
CA ASN A 85 -15.58 -16.19 7.07
C ASN A 85 -16.81 -16.40 6.16
N ASP A 86 -17.25 -15.34 5.49
CA ASP A 86 -18.36 -15.37 4.53
C ASP A 86 -18.03 -16.26 3.31
N SER A 87 -16.74 -16.39 2.99
CA SER A 87 -16.24 -17.31 1.95
C SER A 87 -16.06 -18.76 2.44
N GLY A 88 -16.56 -19.10 3.62
CA GLY A 88 -16.57 -20.47 4.17
C GLY A 88 -15.27 -20.90 4.85
N LEU A 89 -14.36 -19.97 5.15
CA LEU A 89 -13.14 -20.29 5.88
C LEU A 89 -13.35 -20.11 7.39
N ASN A 90 -12.98 -21.11 8.18
CA ASN A 90 -13.09 -21.04 9.65
C ASN A 90 -12.02 -20.09 10.20
N CYS A 91 -12.46 -18.87 10.47
CA CYS A 91 -11.64 -17.74 10.82
C CYS A 91 -11.57 -17.55 12.33
N TYR A 92 -10.37 -17.27 12.85
CA TYR A 92 -10.16 -16.93 14.25
C TYR A 92 -9.48 -15.58 14.38
N ILE A 93 -9.89 -14.81 15.40
CA ILE A 93 -9.27 -13.56 15.80
C ILE A 93 -8.61 -13.76 17.15
N THR A 94 -7.32 -13.47 17.23
CA THR A 94 -6.55 -13.56 18.47
C THR A 94 -6.13 -12.15 18.87
N ARG A 95 -6.57 -11.69 20.04
CA ARG A 95 -6.07 -10.44 20.64
C ARG A 95 -5.02 -10.77 21.69
N THR A 96 -3.83 -10.22 21.51
CA THR A 96 -2.69 -10.37 22.43
C THR A 96 -2.53 -9.08 23.24
N ALA A 97 -2.70 -9.19 24.54
CA ALA A 97 -2.44 -8.12 25.50
C ALA A 97 -0.93 -7.87 25.63
N SER A 98 -0.52 -6.60 25.58
CA SER A 98 0.87 -6.23 25.92
C SER A 98 1.10 -6.29 27.43
N ALA A 99 2.37 -6.44 27.84
CA ALA A 99 2.74 -6.66 29.24
C ALA A 99 2.23 -5.55 30.20
N ASN A 100 2.12 -4.31 29.72
CA ASN A 100 1.65 -3.15 30.48
C ASN A 100 0.28 -2.63 30.00
N CYS A 101 -0.56 -3.49 29.43
CA CYS A 101 -1.87 -3.06 28.94
C CYS A 101 -2.87 -2.79 30.08
N CYS A 102 -3.90 -1.98 29.80
CA CYS A 102 -4.93 -1.69 30.79
C CYS A 102 -5.85 -2.90 31.06
N LYS A 103 -6.60 -2.86 32.17
CA LYS A 103 -7.54 -3.93 32.57
C LYS A 103 -8.55 -4.28 31.47
N TRP A 104 -9.07 -3.28 30.76
CA TRP A 104 -10.02 -3.50 29.67
C TRP A 104 -9.38 -4.26 28.50
N CYS A 105 -8.17 -3.88 28.07
CA CYS A 105 -7.43 -4.60 27.02
C CYS A 105 -7.08 -6.04 27.43
N SER A 106 -6.66 -6.25 28.67
CA SER A 106 -6.41 -7.58 29.21
C SER A 106 -7.68 -8.45 29.22
N SER A 107 -8.84 -7.86 29.53
CA SER A 107 -10.13 -8.57 29.52
C SER A 107 -10.59 -9.03 28.13
N LEU A 108 -10.17 -8.33 27.08
CA LEU A 108 -10.48 -8.68 25.69
C LEU A 108 -9.48 -9.67 25.07
N ALA A 109 -8.34 -9.92 25.74
CA ALA A 109 -7.31 -10.82 25.23
C ALA A 109 -7.81 -12.26 25.16
N GLY A 110 -7.54 -12.94 24.05
CA GLY A 110 -8.06 -14.28 23.80
C GLY A 110 -8.20 -14.58 22.31
N ARG A 111 -8.56 -15.83 22.01
CA ARG A 111 -8.84 -16.33 20.66
C ARG A 111 -10.33 -16.56 20.50
N TYR A 112 -10.91 -15.98 19.47
CA TYR A 112 -12.36 -16.00 19.19
C TYR A 112 -12.59 -16.58 17.80
N ALA A 113 -13.60 -17.45 17.65
CA ALA A 113 -14.15 -17.74 16.33
C ALA A 113 -14.80 -16.46 15.78
N TYR A 114 -14.66 -16.19 14.48
CA TYR A 114 -15.18 -14.95 13.88
C TYR A 114 -16.67 -14.70 14.20
N SER A 115 -17.47 -15.77 14.24
CA SER A 115 -18.90 -15.75 14.61
C SER A 115 -19.19 -15.23 16.02
N ASP A 116 -18.25 -15.40 16.94
CA ASP A 116 -18.43 -15.20 18.39
C ASP A 116 -17.53 -14.08 18.94
N VAL A 117 -17.10 -13.19 18.05
CA VAL A 117 -16.22 -12.07 18.37
C VAL A 117 -16.97 -11.00 19.18
N PRO A 118 -16.43 -10.55 20.32
CA PRO A 118 -16.95 -9.39 21.03
C PRO A 118 -16.94 -8.13 20.13
N PRO A 119 -17.99 -7.29 20.13
CA PRO A 119 -18.04 -6.08 19.28
C PRO A 119 -16.83 -5.16 19.43
N ASP A 120 -16.23 -5.15 20.62
CA ASP A 120 -15.11 -4.28 20.99
C ASP A 120 -13.72 -4.89 20.68
N ILE A 121 -13.62 -6.09 20.08
CA ILE A 121 -12.32 -6.76 19.87
C ILE A 121 -11.34 -5.94 19.03
N TYR A 122 -11.86 -5.08 18.15
CA TYR A 122 -11.09 -4.20 17.27
C TYR A 122 -10.92 -2.80 17.83
N ARG A 123 -11.55 -2.47 18.96
CA ARG A 123 -11.43 -1.14 19.57
C ARG A 123 -10.11 -1.02 20.32
N ARG A 124 -9.54 0.18 20.25
CA ARG A 124 -8.34 0.58 20.97
C ARG A 124 -8.64 1.83 21.78
N HIS A 125 -7.97 1.94 22.92
CA HIS A 125 -7.82 3.22 23.62
C HIS A 125 -6.51 3.88 23.15
N ASP A 126 -6.31 5.14 23.51
CA ASP A 126 -5.08 5.86 23.17
C ASP A 126 -3.84 5.15 23.73
N ASN A 127 -2.76 5.13 22.93
CA ASN A 127 -1.47 4.51 23.22
C ASN A 127 -1.53 2.99 23.52
N CYS A 128 -2.50 2.27 22.96
CA CYS A 128 -2.63 0.83 23.13
C CYS A 128 -1.63 0.04 22.26
N THR A 129 -0.71 -0.69 22.89
CA THR A 129 0.28 -1.54 22.20
C THR A 129 -0.17 -3.01 22.01
N CYS A 130 -1.44 -3.32 22.25
CA CYS A 130 -1.98 -4.67 22.05
C CYS A 130 -2.07 -5.01 20.55
N THR A 131 -1.99 -6.29 20.20
CA THR A 131 -2.08 -6.74 18.81
C THR A 131 -3.32 -7.59 18.58
N VAL A 132 -3.91 -7.48 17.39
CA VAL A 132 -5.01 -8.33 16.95
C VAL A 132 -4.54 -9.05 15.69
N THR A 133 -4.52 -10.37 15.73
CA THR A 133 -4.09 -11.21 14.62
C THR A 133 -5.25 -12.05 14.11
N PHE A 134 -5.20 -12.36 12.82
CA PHE A 134 -6.18 -13.17 12.13
C PHE A 134 -5.55 -14.48 11.67
N GLU A 135 -6.24 -15.59 11.95
CA GLU A 135 -5.79 -16.93 11.59
C GLU A 135 -6.88 -17.68 10.82
N ASN A 136 -6.46 -18.50 9.86
CA ASN A 136 -7.36 -19.26 9.00
C ASN A 136 -6.79 -20.66 8.71
N GLY A 137 -7.62 -21.69 8.87
CA GLY A 137 -7.28 -23.10 8.60
C GLY A 137 -8.17 -23.70 7.49
N LYS A 138 -7.65 -24.70 6.77
CA LYS A 138 -8.22 -25.11 5.47
C LYS A 138 -8.95 -26.46 5.37
N THR A 139 -8.75 -27.42 6.27
CA THR A 139 -9.53 -28.69 6.35
C THR A 139 -9.17 -29.42 7.64
N ARG A 140 -10.11 -30.15 8.25
CA ARG A 140 -9.77 -31.18 9.26
C ARG A 140 -9.75 -32.56 8.61
N GLN A 141 -8.62 -33.22 8.71
CA GLN A 141 -8.41 -34.59 8.27
C GLN A 141 -7.87 -35.36 9.47
N ASP A 142 -8.54 -36.45 9.83
CA ASP A 142 -8.05 -37.36 10.85
C ASP A 142 -6.79 -38.09 10.34
N VAL A 143 -5.68 -37.95 11.06
CA VAL A 143 -4.35 -38.36 10.58
C VAL A 143 -4.20 -39.89 10.50
N TRP A 144 -5.03 -40.66 11.21
CA TRP A 144 -4.99 -42.12 11.17
C TRP A 144 -6.04 -42.74 10.23
N SER A 145 -7.23 -42.14 10.12
CA SER A 145 -8.34 -42.72 9.34
C SER A 145 -8.60 -42.06 7.98
N LYS A 146 -7.97 -40.91 7.68
CA LYS A 146 -8.08 -40.15 6.43
C LYS A 146 -9.50 -39.81 5.94
N LYS A 147 -10.55 -39.90 6.78
CA LYS A 147 -11.90 -39.49 6.39
C LYS A 147 -12.08 -37.96 6.45
N THR A 148 -12.89 -37.45 5.52
CA THR A 148 -13.37 -36.06 5.45
C THR A 148 -14.89 -36.06 5.53
N TRP A 149 -15.48 -35.08 6.24
CA TRP A 149 -16.93 -34.91 6.31
C TRP A 149 -17.33 -33.42 6.40
N GLU A 150 -18.55 -33.11 5.97
CA GLU A 150 -19.20 -31.80 6.13
C GLU A 150 -20.04 -31.78 7.42
N VAL A 151 -20.01 -30.67 8.14
CA VAL A 151 -20.70 -30.52 9.43
C VAL A 151 -22.16 -30.14 9.18
N LYS A 152 -23.10 -30.98 9.64
CA LYS A 152 -24.48 -30.55 9.90
C LYS A 152 -24.52 -29.82 11.24
N GLU A 153 -25.14 -28.63 11.24
CA GLU A 153 -25.28 -27.78 12.42
C GLU A 153 -25.96 -28.52 13.59
N THR A 154 -25.49 -28.28 14.81
CA THR A 154 -26.21 -28.66 16.03
C THR A 154 -26.38 -27.44 16.94
N PRO A 155 -27.55 -27.27 17.60
CA PRO A 155 -27.92 -26.03 18.27
C PRO A 155 -27.19 -25.79 19.59
N LYS A 156 -27.16 -24.52 20.00
CA LYS A 156 -26.56 -23.98 21.22
C LYS A 156 -27.04 -24.69 22.49
N GLU A 157 -26.12 -25.30 23.24
CA GLU A 157 -26.27 -25.52 24.68
C GLU A 157 -24.92 -25.36 25.41
N SER A 158 -24.87 -24.38 26.32
CA SER A 158 -23.85 -24.05 27.33
C SER A 158 -22.42 -24.62 27.15
N TYR A 159 -21.62 -24.03 26.25
CA TYR A 159 -20.18 -24.29 26.24
C TYR A 159 -19.46 -23.40 27.27
N LYS A 160 -18.89 -24.00 28.33
CA LYS A 160 -17.95 -23.32 29.23
C LYS A 160 -16.51 -23.64 28.79
N PRO A 161 -15.70 -22.65 28.40
CA PRO A 161 -14.32 -22.90 27.99
C PRO A 161 -13.49 -23.43 29.17
N LYS A 162 -12.70 -24.49 28.92
CA LYS A 162 -11.78 -25.05 29.91
C LYS A 162 -10.59 -24.10 30.08
N LYS A 163 -10.47 -23.43 31.23
CA LYS A 163 -9.31 -22.59 31.58
C LYS A 163 -8.15 -23.48 32.01
N PHE A 164 -7.01 -23.37 31.32
CA PHE A 164 -5.75 -23.98 31.73
C PHE A 164 -5.07 -23.10 32.78
N SER A 165 -4.42 -23.72 33.78
CA SER A 165 -3.54 -22.99 34.70
C SER A 165 -2.29 -22.48 33.97
N ASN A 166 -1.56 -21.52 34.57
CA ASN A 166 -0.33 -20.99 33.97
C ASN A 166 0.72 -22.08 33.68
N GLU A 167 0.76 -23.14 34.48
CA GLU A 167 1.68 -24.27 34.27
C GLU A 167 1.21 -25.19 33.15
N GLN A 168 -0.10 -25.44 33.05
CA GLN A 168 -0.70 -26.22 31.96
C GLN A 168 -0.59 -25.48 30.62
N ALA A 169 -0.77 -24.16 30.63
CA ALA A 169 -0.56 -23.31 29.45
C ALA A 169 0.92 -23.30 29.01
N LYS A 170 1.86 -23.27 29.96
CA LYS A 170 3.31 -23.39 29.66
C LYS A 170 3.68 -24.75 29.08
N ALA A 171 3.10 -25.84 29.56
CA ALA A 171 3.34 -27.19 29.04
C ALA A 171 2.83 -27.35 27.60
N VAL A 172 1.60 -26.89 27.33
CA VAL A 172 1.02 -26.87 25.97
C VAL A 172 1.82 -25.93 25.04
N GLN A 173 2.35 -24.83 25.57
CA GLN A 173 3.24 -23.93 24.81
C GLN A 173 4.60 -24.57 24.50
N GLN A 174 5.21 -25.29 25.44
CA GLN A 174 6.44 -26.05 25.22
C GLN A 174 6.26 -27.18 24.19
N GLU A 175 5.13 -27.87 24.22
CA GLU A 175 4.78 -28.91 23.25
C GLU A 175 4.60 -28.33 21.83
N ASN A 176 3.95 -27.17 21.70
CA ASN A 176 3.79 -26.47 20.42
C ASN A 176 5.09 -25.85 19.88
N LEU A 177 6.07 -25.56 20.75
CA LEU A 177 7.40 -25.07 20.36
C LEU A 177 8.31 -26.20 19.79
N GLN A 178 7.97 -27.47 19.99
CA GLN A 178 8.75 -28.60 19.46
C GLN A 178 8.43 -28.98 17.99
N TYR A 179 7.41 -28.37 17.37
CA TYR A 179 7.13 -28.61 15.95
C TYR A 179 8.15 -27.86 15.07
N LYS A 180 9.10 -28.64 14.55
CA LYS A 180 10.28 -28.24 13.77
C LYS A 180 9.96 -27.32 12.59
N GLY A 181 10.63 -26.16 12.53
CA GLY A 181 10.74 -25.41 11.27
C GLY A 181 11.22 -23.97 11.27
N ILE A 182 11.74 -23.38 12.36
CA ILE A 182 12.47 -22.09 12.27
C ILE A 182 13.69 -22.15 13.19
N ASP A 183 14.86 -22.19 12.55
CA ASP A 183 16.17 -22.11 13.19
C ASP A 183 16.41 -20.69 13.69
N ASN A 184 16.33 -20.48 15.02
CA ASN A 184 16.53 -19.19 15.67
C ASN A 184 18.00 -18.70 15.64
N SER A 185 18.95 -19.48 15.10
CA SER A 185 20.30 -18.98 14.81
C SER A 185 20.35 -18.05 13.59
N LYS A 186 19.38 -18.18 12.68
CA LYS A 186 19.11 -17.17 11.67
C LYS A 186 18.16 -16.16 12.26
N LYS A 187 18.71 -15.09 12.85
CA LYS A 187 17.97 -13.82 13.01
C LYS A 187 17.23 -13.57 11.71
N PHE A 188 15.92 -13.73 11.74
CA PHE A 188 15.06 -13.37 10.62
C PHE A 188 15.09 -11.85 10.55
N SER A 189 16.10 -11.34 9.84
CA SER A 189 16.27 -9.92 9.68
C SER A 189 15.10 -9.43 8.84
N LEU A 190 14.31 -8.48 9.37
CA LEU A 190 13.31 -7.74 8.57
C LEU A 190 13.94 -7.20 7.27
N THR A 191 15.24 -6.93 7.27
CA THR A 191 15.98 -6.52 6.07
C THR A 191 15.90 -7.56 4.96
N ASN A 192 15.83 -8.86 5.25
CA ASN A 192 15.76 -9.89 4.21
C ASN A 192 14.35 -10.02 3.60
N PHE A 193 13.29 -9.65 4.33
CA PHE A 193 11.93 -9.53 3.77
C PHE A 193 11.73 -8.23 2.97
N LEU A 194 12.45 -7.17 3.36
CA LEU A 194 12.50 -5.89 2.65
C LEU A 194 13.42 -5.94 1.42
N ASN A 195 14.45 -6.82 1.44
CA ASN A 195 15.39 -7.03 0.34
C ASN A 195 14.83 -7.93 -0.78
N ASP A 196 13.68 -8.59 -0.56
CA ASP A 196 13.05 -9.46 -1.55
C ASP A 196 12.10 -8.65 -2.46
N ASP A 197 12.58 -7.52 -3.00
CA ASP A 197 12.05 -6.66 -4.10
C ASP A 197 10.52 -6.39 -4.21
N LYS A 198 9.72 -6.80 -3.23
CA LYS A 198 8.25 -6.80 -3.30
C LYS A 198 7.63 -5.75 -2.41
N ILE A 199 8.27 -5.39 -1.29
CA ILE A 199 7.79 -4.36 -0.37
C ILE A 199 8.86 -3.28 -0.29
N ILE A 200 8.87 -2.44 -1.30
CA ILE A 200 9.61 -1.19 -1.30
C ILE A 200 8.53 -0.13 -1.48
N ASP A 201 8.54 0.93 -0.67
CA ASP A 201 7.98 2.20 -1.09
C ASP A 201 8.75 2.59 -2.35
N LYS A 202 8.25 2.10 -3.50
CA LYS A 202 8.97 2.11 -4.77
C LYS A 202 9.31 3.54 -5.15
N GLU A 203 8.45 4.47 -4.77
CA GLU A 203 8.66 5.89 -4.93
C GLU A 203 9.82 6.37 -4.07
N ALA A 204 9.83 6.08 -2.75
CA ALA A 204 10.94 6.47 -1.87
C ALA A 204 12.28 5.85 -2.29
N SER A 205 12.31 4.56 -2.63
CA SER A 205 13.54 3.90 -3.11
C SER A 205 13.99 4.42 -4.46
N PHE A 206 13.07 4.72 -5.37
CA PHE A 206 13.42 5.36 -6.64
C PHE A 206 14.00 6.76 -6.41
N LYS A 207 13.37 7.58 -5.55
CA LYS A 207 13.87 8.91 -5.17
C LYS A 207 15.25 8.84 -4.51
N GLU A 208 15.46 7.87 -3.63
CA GLU A 208 16.76 7.62 -2.99
C GLU A 208 17.83 7.21 -4.01
N ARG A 209 17.51 6.30 -4.93
CA ARG A 209 18.42 5.88 -6.01
C ARG A 209 18.73 7.03 -6.96
N LEU A 210 17.75 7.87 -7.26
CA LEU A 210 17.90 9.07 -8.08
C LEU A 210 18.85 10.07 -7.39
N ALA A 211 18.64 10.35 -6.10
CA ALA A 211 19.51 11.23 -5.31
C ALA A 211 20.94 10.68 -5.17
N LYS A 212 21.11 9.36 -5.12
CA LYS A 212 22.42 8.68 -5.09
C LYS A 212 23.07 8.55 -6.47
N GLY A 213 22.47 9.08 -7.54
CA GLY A 213 23.01 8.98 -8.91
C GLY A 213 23.02 7.57 -9.49
N LYS A 214 22.24 6.64 -8.92
CA LYS A 214 22.14 5.24 -9.38
C LYS A 214 21.12 5.04 -10.51
N ILE A 215 20.49 6.12 -10.97
CA ILE A 215 19.54 6.13 -12.09
C ILE A 215 20.18 6.91 -13.24
N ASN A 216 20.12 6.35 -14.45
CA ASN A 216 20.62 7.04 -15.63
C ASN A 216 19.70 8.22 -15.97
N THR A 217 20.14 9.43 -15.68
CA THR A 217 19.45 10.70 -15.98
C THR A 217 19.98 11.37 -17.24
N THR A 218 20.73 10.65 -18.08
CA THR A 218 21.22 11.17 -19.36
C THR A 218 20.10 11.20 -20.38
N ILE A 219 19.94 12.34 -21.07
CA ILE A 219 18.96 12.48 -22.15
C ILE A 219 19.27 11.56 -23.34
N GLU A 220 18.35 10.65 -23.64
CA GLU A 220 18.37 9.81 -24.83
C GLU A 220 17.99 10.65 -26.06
N LYS A 221 19.00 11.21 -26.75
CA LYS A 221 18.84 12.11 -27.91
C LYS A 221 17.88 11.57 -28.97
N SER A 222 17.90 10.26 -29.22
CA SER A 222 17.07 9.58 -30.23
C SER A 222 15.56 9.70 -29.96
N GLN A 223 15.16 9.72 -28.68
CA GLN A 223 13.78 9.90 -28.24
C GLN A 223 13.48 11.37 -28.04
N GLN A 224 14.40 12.13 -27.44
CA GLN A 224 14.20 13.55 -27.14
C GLN A 224 13.91 14.37 -28.40
N GLN A 225 14.60 14.09 -29.51
CA GLN A 225 14.36 14.77 -30.78
C GLN A 225 12.92 14.62 -31.30
N LYS A 226 12.20 13.55 -30.89
CA LYS A 226 10.79 13.31 -31.26
C LYS A 226 9.82 14.22 -30.50
N HIS A 227 10.32 15.06 -29.59
CA HIS A 227 9.57 16.04 -28.80
C HIS A 227 10.16 17.45 -28.92
N GLN A 228 11.11 17.66 -29.82
CA GLN A 228 11.68 18.96 -30.17
C GLN A 228 11.33 19.28 -31.62
N ALA A 229 11.48 20.54 -32.04
CA ALA A 229 11.11 21.00 -33.40
C ALA A 229 12.05 20.49 -34.51
N THR A 230 12.30 19.18 -34.57
CA THR A 230 13.20 18.48 -35.49
C THR A 230 12.44 17.85 -36.66
N LYS A 231 13.17 17.35 -37.66
CA LYS A 231 12.58 16.54 -38.75
C LYS A 231 11.89 15.29 -38.20
N ALA A 232 12.42 14.67 -37.15
CA ALA A 232 11.84 13.48 -36.53
C ALA A 232 10.45 13.77 -35.94
N TRP A 233 10.30 14.87 -35.20
CA TRP A 233 8.99 15.30 -34.68
C TRP A 233 8.01 15.62 -35.81
N LYS A 234 8.44 16.40 -36.82
CA LYS A 234 7.59 16.73 -37.98
C LYS A 234 7.06 15.49 -38.69
N ASN A 235 7.92 14.47 -38.88
CA ASN A 235 7.52 13.21 -39.49
C ASN A 235 6.50 12.46 -38.63
N GLN A 236 6.69 12.40 -37.31
CA GLN A 236 5.74 11.76 -36.39
C GLN A 236 4.37 12.44 -36.40
N VAL A 237 4.33 13.77 -36.40
CA VAL A 237 3.09 14.53 -36.50
C VAL A 237 2.41 14.32 -37.85
N LYS A 238 3.18 14.33 -38.96
CA LYS A 238 2.65 14.07 -40.30
C LYS A 238 1.99 12.69 -40.39
N GLN A 239 2.64 11.65 -39.87
CA GLN A 239 2.08 10.29 -39.85
C GLN A 239 0.81 10.19 -38.98
N ALA A 240 0.78 10.88 -37.84
CA ALA A 240 -0.41 10.95 -37.00
C ALA A 240 -1.59 11.63 -37.73
N VAL A 241 -1.34 12.71 -38.48
CA VAL A 241 -2.37 13.40 -39.27
C VAL A 241 -2.86 12.53 -40.45
N LEU A 242 -1.94 11.93 -41.21
CA LEU A 242 -2.28 11.05 -42.35
C LEU A 242 -3.10 9.84 -41.93
N SER A 243 -2.84 9.31 -40.74
CA SER A 243 -3.61 8.18 -40.18
C SER A 243 -4.96 8.58 -39.59
N GLY A 244 -5.39 9.85 -39.72
CA GLY A 244 -6.64 10.34 -39.15
C GLY A 244 -6.62 10.38 -37.61
N TYR A 245 -5.45 10.64 -37.02
CA TYR A 245 -5.21 10.65 -35.58
C TYR A 245 -5.43 9.31 -34.87
N LYS A 246 -5.30 8.18 -35.58
CA LYS A 246 -5.22 6.83 -34.97
C LYS A 246 -4.14 6.77 -33.88
N GLN A 247 -3.02 7.45 -34.12
CA GLN A 247 -2.00 7.72 -33.10
C GLN A 247 -2.03 9.21 -32.73
N THR A 248 -1.82 9.50 -31.45
CA THR A 248 -1.74 10.89 -30.98
C THR A 248 -0.48 11.55 -31.54
N PRO A 249 -0.58 12.74 -32.17
CA PRO A 249 0.58 13.54 -32.51
C PRO A 249 1.47 13.78 -31.29
N LYS A 250 2.79 13.71 -31.48
CA LYS A 250 3.75 13.92 -30.40
C LYS A 250 3.70 15.37 -29.89
N SER A 251 3.84 15.54 -28.58
CA SER A 251 3.97 16.84 -27.94
C SER A 251 5.27 17.54 -28.35
N LEU A 252 5.32 18.85 -28.18
CA LEU A 252 6.43 19.71 -28.55
C LEU A 252 6.89 20.52 -27.34
N LEU A 253 8.11 20.22 -26.86
CA LEU A 253 8.81 20.96 -25.82
C LEU A 253 9.18 22.36 -26.32
N ASP A 254 9.08 23.36 -25.45
CA ASP A 254 9.50 24.72 -25.77
C ASP A 254 11.01 24.78 -26.05
N LYS A 255 11.42 25.62 -27.02
CA LYS A 255 12.81 25.75 -27.45
C LYS A 255 13.70 26.33 -26.35
N ASN A 256 13.12 27.11 -25.44
CA ASN A 256 13.83 27.77 -24.35
C ASN A 256 14.12 26.83 -23.17
N ILE A 257 13.62 25.59 -23.21
CA ILE A 257 13.87 24.60 -22.16
C ILE A 257 14.99 23.66 -22.60
N ASN A 258 16.12 23.74 -21.91
CA ASN A 258 17.16 22.73 -22.01
C ASN A 258 16.70 21.45 -21.26
N PRO A 259 16.60 20.30 -21.95
CA PRO A 259 16.12 19.07 -21.31
C PRO A 259 16.96 18.59 -20.13
N GLN A 260 18.29 18.71 -20.20
CA GLN A 260 19.17 18.23 -19.14
C GLN A 260 19.07 19.13 -17.91
N GLU A 261 19.17 20.45 -18.08
CA GLU A 261 19.03 21.42 -16.98
C GLU A 261 17.66 21.32 -16.30
N PHE A 262 16.60 21.02 -17.07
CA PHE A 262 15.27 20.79 -16.50
C PHE A 262 15.25 19.57 -15.58
N VAL A 263 15.86 18.47 -16.02
CA VAL A 263 15.95 17.22 -15.24
C VAL A 263 16.78 17.46 -13.98
N ASP A 264 17.94 18.08 -14.12
CA ASP A 264 18.85 18.34 -12.99
C ASP A 264 18.17 19.19 -11.91
N LYS A 265 17.26 20.09 -12.31
CA LYS A 265 16.52 20.96 -11.39
C LYS A 265 15.28 20.33 -10.77
N TYR A 266 14.53 19.53 -11.52
CA TYR A 266 13.18 19.12 -11.11
C TYR A 266 12.95 17.62 -10.98
N ALA A 267 13.88 16.77 -11.42
CA ALA A 267 13.73 15.32 -11.28
C ALA A 267 13.57 14.92 -9.80
N GLY A 268 12.63 14.02 -9.52
CA GLY A 268 12.27 13.58 -8.17
C GLY A 268 11.28 14.48 -7.41
N THR A 269 10.86 15.62 -7.98
CA THR A 269 9.90 16.54 -7.34
C THR A 269 8.44 16.28 -7.74
N GLY A 270 8.23 15.52 -8.81
CA GLY A 270 6.92 15.22 -9.37
C GLY A 270 6.26 13.96 -8.80
N ILE A 271 5.09 13.65 -9.37
CA ILE A 271 4.34 12.43 -9.05
C ILE A 271 4.92 11.27 -9.85
N ILE A 272 5.28 10.18 -9.17
CA ILE A 272 5.94 9.02 -9.79
C ILE A 272 4.92 7.91 -10.08
N GLN A 273 5.02 7.30 -11.25
CA GLN A 273 4.20 6.16 -11.69
C GLN A 273 5.07 5.07 -12.30
N PHE A 274 4.89 3.84 -11.82
CA PHE A 274 5.58 2.66 -12.33
C PHE A 274 4.73 1.97 -13.40
N VAL A 275 5.31 1.69 -14.56
CA VAL A 275 4.62 1.11 -15.71
C VAL A 275 5.39 -0.11 -16.23
N LYS A 276 4.71 -1.02 -16.94
CA LYS A 276 5.29 -2.25 -17.52
C LYS A 276 6.01 -3.11 -16.48
N ASN A 277 5.29 -3.53 -15.44
CA ASN A 277 5.84 -4.35 -14.36
C ASN A 277 7.07 -3.71 -13.66
N ASN A 278 7.03 -2.38 -13.45
CA ASN A 278 8.08 -1.55 -12.86
C ASN A 278 9.35 -1.34 -13.72
N ALA A 279 9.40 -1.81 -14.96
CA ALA A 279 10.56 -1.61 -15.83
C ALA A 279 10.72 -0.16 -16.33
N VAL A 280 9.64 0.64 -16.28
CA VAL A 280 9.63 2.02 -16.73
C VAL A 280 9.02 2.90 -15.66
N VAL A 281 9.65 4.04 -15.39
CA VAL A 281 9.14 5.03 -14.44
C VAL A 281 8.73 6.29 -15.18
N HIS A 282 7.53 6.79 -14.91
CA HIS A 282 7.05 8.07 -15.37
C HIS A 282 6.98 9.03 -14.19
N GLU A 283 7.58 10.21 -14.33
CA GLU A 283 7.43 11.28 -13.35
C GLU A 283 6.69 12.45 -13.99
N TYR A 284 5.69 12.98 -13.30
CA TYR A 284 4.87 14.10 -13.75
C TYR A 284 5.15 15.32 -12.89
N ILE A 285 5.73 16.35 -13.51
CA ILE A 285 6.16 17.58 -12.83
C ILE A 285 5.30 18.73 -13.34
N SER A 286 4.63 19.43 -12.42
CA SER A 286 3.88 20.65 -12.70
C SER A 286 4.73 21.86 -12.32
N VAL A 287 5.03 22.72 -13.29
CA VAL A 287 5.78 23.97 -13.08
C VAL A 287 4.86 25.19 -13.27
N PRO A 288 5.22 26.38 -12.75
CA PRO A 288 4.38 27.57 -12.90
C PRO A 288 4.31 28.08 -14.34
N ASN A 289 5.37 27.90 -15.12
CA ASN A 289 5.47 28.42 -16.48
C ASN A 289 5.04 27.37 -17.53
N THR A 290 4.61 27.84 -18.70
CA THR A 290 4.33 26.95 -19.83
C THR A 290 5.63 26.27 -20.29
N VAL A 291 5.57 24.96 -20.50
CA VAL A 291 6.72 24.14 -20.90
C VAL A 291 6.69 23.66 -22.34
N GLY A 292 5.57 23.90 -23.02
CA GLY A 292 5.39 23.54 -24.41
C GLY A 292 3.94 23.25 -24.71
N ARG A 293 3.72 22.37 -25.69
CA ARG A 293 2.38 22.06 -26.20
C ARG A 293 2.18 20.56 -26.32
N THR A 294 0.98 20.11 -26.00
CA THR A 294 0.56 18.72 -26.15
C THR A 294 -0.74 18.65 -26.96
N PHE A 295 -0.96 17.54 -27.66
CA PHE A 295 -2.13 17.40 -28.52
C PHE A 295 -3.33 16.89 -27.72
N ASP A 296 -4.42 17.65 -27.76
CA ASP A 296 -5.70 17.26 -27.19
C ASP A 296 -6.54 16.53 -28.24
N LYS A 297 -6.91 15.29 -27.94
CA LYS A 297 -7.72 14.44 -28.83
C LYS A 297 -9.17 14.90 -28.95
N GLN A 298 -9.74 15.51 -27.91
CA GLN A 298 -11.15 15.90 -27.91
C GLN A 298 -11.38 17.05 -28.88
N ILE A 299 -10.54 18.09 -28.78
CA ILE A 299 -10.63 19.28 -29.63
C ILE A 299 -9.73 19.21 -30.88
N LYS A 300 -8.98 18.11 -31.06
CA LYS A 300 -8.03 17.86 -32.16
C LYS A 300 -7.03 19.01 -32.40
N LYS A 301 -6.56 19.64 -31.31
CA LYS A 301 -5.66 20.81 -31.36
C LYS A 301 -4.53 20.68 -30.35
N TYR A 302 -3.41 21.35 -30.64
CA TYR A 302 -2.34 21.52 -29.66
C TYR A 302 -2.74 22.56 -28.62
N VAL A 303 -2.62 22.21 -27.35
CA VAL A 303 -2.83 23.11 -26.22
C VAL A 303 -1.53 23.33 -25.48
N LYS A 304 -1.36 24.53 -24.94
CA LYS A 304 -0.25 24.84 -24.03
C LYS A 304 -0.41 24.02 -22.75
N THR A 305 0.71 23.62 -22.17
CA THR A 305 0.73 22.92 -20.89
C THR A 305 1.91 23.39 -20.05
N ASN A 306 1.78 23.26 -18.74
CA ASN A 306 2.81 23.52 -17.75
C ASN A 306 3.26 22.22 -17.05
N VAL A 307 2.84 21.06 -17.57
CA VAL A 307 3.20 19.74 -17.04
C VAL A 307 4.19 19.05 -17.96
N ILE A 308 5.31 18.61 -17.41
CA ILE A 308 6.29 17.75 -18.08
C ILE A 308 6.16 16.33 -17.55
N GLN A 309 6.26 15.37 -18.46
CA GLN A 309 6.52 13.98 -18.10
C GLN A 309 8.00 13.67 -18.35
N ILE A 310 8.71 13.19 -17.34
CA ILE A 310 10.01 12.54 -17.48
C ILE A 310 9.77 11.05 -17.55
N LYS A 311 10.35 10.40 -18.55
CA LYS A 311 10.29 8.94 -18.70
C LYS A 311 11.66 8.34 -18.50
N TYR A 312 11.79 7.53 -17.46
CA TYR A 312 13.01 6.79 -17.11
C TYR A 312 12.99 5.39 -17.72
N THR A 313 14.07 5.07 -18.42
CA THR A 313 14.32 3.76 -19.03
C THR A 313 15.76 3.34 -18.77
N GLU A 314 16.10 2.08 -19.06
CA GLU A 314 17.48 1.57 -18.94
C GLU A 314 18.48 2.37 -19.78
N ASN A 315 18.06 2.81 -20.98
CA ASN A 315 18.91 3.54 -21.93
C ASN A 315 19.11 5.02 -21.55
N GLY A 316 18.36 5.53 -20.58
CA GLY A 316 18.35 6.94 -20.19
C GLY A 316 16.93 7.50 -20.11
N ILE A 317 16.83 8.82 -20.24
CA ILE A 317 15.58 9.56 -20.06
C ILE A 317 15.19 10.37 -21.30
N HIS A 318 13.91 10.67 -21.43
CA HIS A 318 13.45 11.77 -22.27
C HIS A 318 12.30 12.48 -21.59
N ILE A 319 12.17 13.77 -21.87
CA ILE A 319 11.15 14.62 -21.30
C ILE A 319 10.24 15.17 -22.39
N PHE A 320 8.96 15.31 -22.08
CA PHE A 320 8.03 15.91 -23.01
C PHE A 320 6.83 16.55 -22.30
N PRO A 321 6.24 17.61 -22.88
CA PRO A 321 5.03 18.20 -22.32
C PRO A 321 3.87 17.21 -22.41
N THR A 322 3.06 17.18 -21.36
CA THR A 322 1.87 16.32 -21.28
C THR A 322 0.71 17.07 -20.63
N LYS A 323 -0.47 16.45 -20.59
CA LYS A 323 -1.57 16.92 -19.73
C LYS A 323 -1.51 16.17 -18.42
N ARG A 324 -1.90 16.83 -17.32
CA ARG A 324 -2.17 16.11 -16.08
C ARG A 324 -3.29 15.10 -16.36
N SER A 325 -3.05 13.83 -16.07
CA SER A 325 -4.14 12.86 -15.99
C SER A 325 -4.95 13.25 -14.77
N GLU A 326 -6.14 13.82 -14.98
CA GLU A 326 -7.16 13.76 -13.95
C GLU A 326 -7.43 12.27 -13.70
N ASN A 327 -7.29 11.87 -12.44
CA ASN A 327 -7.20 10.50 -11.92
C ASN A 327 -7.99 9.42 -12.71
N LYS A 328 -7.34 8.27 -12.94
CA LYS A 328 -8.02 6.97 -13.02
C LYS A 328 -7.69 6.17 -11.78
#